data_AF-A0A4W3GMI2-F1
#
_entry.id   AF-A0A4W3GMI2-F1
#
_cell.length_a   1.000
_cell.length_b   1.000
_cell.length_c   1.000
_cell.angle_alpha   90.00
_cell.angle_beta   90.00
_cell.angle_gamma   90.00
#
_symmetry.space_group_name_H-M   'P 1'
#
loop_
_entity.id
_entity.type
_entity.pdbx_description
1 polymer ?
#
loop_
_entity_poly.entity_id
_entity_poly.type
_entity_poly.pdbx_seq_one_letter_code
_entity_poly.pdbx_strand_id
1 'polypeptide(L)' 'SLSVPHSRVVLPCSVEEYQVAQLYSVAEASKNNTGGGDGIEVLKNEPYEKDGEKGQYTHKVYYLEK' A
#
# COMPACT_ATOMS: atom_id res chain seq x y z
N SER A 1 26.64 3.21 5.62
CA SER A 1 25.68 4.19 5.07
C SER A 1 24.69 3.41 4.23
N LEU A 2 23.45 3.22 4.69
CA LEU A 2 22.41 2.57 3.89
C LEU A 2 21.87 3.60 2.91
N SER A 3 22.02 3.35 1.60
CA SER A 3 21.42 4.18 0.57
C SER A 3 19.91 3.95 0.58
N VAL A 4 19.13 4.96 1.00
CA VAL A 4 17.68 4.93 0.83
C VAL A 4 17.39 5.20 -0.64
N PRO A 5 16.81 4.25 -1.39
CA PRO A 5 16.42 4.50 -2.76
C PRO A 5 15.31 5.56 -2.79
N HIS A 6 15.51 6.62 -3.59
CA HIS A 6 14.53 7.67 -3.82
C HIS A 6 13.99 7.57 -5.24
N SER A 7 12.70 7.27 -5.38
CA SER A 7 12.01 7.19 -6.67
C SER A 7 11.28 8.50 -6.97
N ARG A 8 11.60 9.13 -8.10
CA ARG A 8 10.82 10.25 -8.64
C ARG A 8 9.92 9.74 -9.76
N VAL A 9 8.62 9.85 -9.56
CA VAL A 9 7.59 9.49 -10.54
C VAL A 9 7.04 10.79 -11.12
N VAL A 10 7.39 11.10 -12.36
CA VAL A 10 6.88 12.28 -13.06
C VAL A 10 5.56 11.91 -13.74
N LEU A 11 4.51 12.66 -13.44
CA LEU A 11 3.17 12.43 -13.99
C LEU A 11 2.67 13.70 -14.69
N PRO A 12 2.04 13.60 -15.86
CA PRO A 12 1.47 14.74 -16.58
C PRO A 12 0.08 15.11 -16.02
N CYS A 13 0.00 15.31 -14.70
CA CYS A 13 -1.23 15.75 -14.02
C CYS A 13 -0.89 16.79 -12.95
N SER A 14 -1.87 17.61 -12.60
CA SER A 14 -1.74 18.54 -11.47
C SER A 14 -1.71 17.77 -10.13
N VAL A 15 -1.23 18.45 -9.08
CA VAL A 15 -1.17 17.86 -7.73
C VAL A 15 -2.56 17.48 -7.22
N GLU A 16 -3.57 18.30 -7.54
CA GLU A 16 -4.97 18.07 -7.14
C GLU A 16 -5.56 16.86 -7.88
N GLU A 17 -5.30 16.73 -9.18
CA GLU A 17 -5.70 15.55 -9.95
C GLU A 17 -5.01 14.28 -9.46
N TYR A 18 -3.72 14.37 -9.10
CA TYR A 18 -2.99 13.23 -8.55
C TYR A 18 -3.60 12.75 -7.23
N GLN A 19 -4.00 13.66 -6.34
CA GLN A 19 -4.61 13.31 -5.06
C GLN A 19 -5.92 12.51 -5.24
N VAL A 20 -6.75 12.89 -6.21
CA VAL A 20 -8.01 12.19 -6.52
C VAL A 20 -7.73 10.88 -7.27
N ALA A 21 -6.85 10.93 -8.28
CA ALA A 21 -6.51 9.78 -9.11
C ALA A 21 -5.82 8.68 -8.30
N GLN A 22 -4.96 9.02 -7.34
CA GLN A 22 -4.28 8.05 -6.48
C GLN A 22 -5.29 7.21 -5.70
N LEU A 23 -6.30 7.85 -5.08
CA LEU A 23 -7.32 7.16 -4.30
C LEU A 23 -8.14 6.22 -5.20
N TYR A 24 -8.50 6.67 -6.40
CA TYR A 24 -9.18 5.85 -7.40
C TYR A 24 -8.31 4.67 -7.85
N SER A 25 -7.04 4.90 -8.20
CA SER A 25 -6.12 3.85 -8.63
C SER A 25 -5.88 2.81 -7.54
N VAL A 26 -5.80 3.21 -6.26
CA VAL A 26 -5.68 2.26 -5.14
C VAL A 26 -6.93 1.40 -5.01
N ALA A 27 -8.13 1.99 -5.13
CA ALA A 27 -9.38 1.25 -5.05
C ALA A 27 -9.54 0.26 -6.23
N GLU A 28 -9.27 0.71 -7.46
CA GLU A 28 -9.30 -0.12 -8.66
C GLU A 28 -8.25 -1.22 -8.62
N ALA A 29 -7.00 -0.91 -8.25
CA ALA A 29 -5.94 -1.91 -8.12
C ALA A 29 -6.25 -2.93 -7.01
N SER A 30 -6.87 -2.51 -5.90
CA SER A 30 -7.30 -3.43 -4.84
C SER A 30 -8.41 -4.36 -5.32
N LYS A 31 -9.40 -3.83 -6.06
CA LYS A 31 -10.48 -4.62 -6.66
C LYS A 31 -9.97 -5.60 -7.73
N ASN A 32 -8.97 -5.19 -8.51
CA ASN A 32 -8.38 -6.02 -9.56
C ASN A 32 -7.41 -7.09 -9.01
N ASN A 33 -6.83 -6.88 -7.83
CA ASN A 33 -5.95 -7.87 -7.18
C ASN A 33 -6.68 -8.83 -6.22
N THR A 34 -7.97 -8.63 -5.91
CA THR A 34 -8.77 -9.57 -5.09
C THR A 34 -9.10 -10.92 -5.77
N GLY A 35 -8.49 -11.22 -6.92
CA GLY A 35 -8.71 -12.48 -7.67
C GLY A 35 -7.45 -13.11 -8.25
N GLY A 36 -6.28 -12.87 -7.65
CA GLY A 36 -4.98 -13.23 -8.24
C GLY A 36 -4.14 -14.23 -7.45
N GLY A 37 -4.73 -15.34 -6.96
CA GLY A 37 -4.04 -16.64 -6.83
C GLY A 37 -2.90 -16.84 -5.83
N ASP A 38 -2.16 -15.82 -5.39
CA ASP A 38 -1.12 -15.96 -4.36
C ASP A 38 -1.70 -15.61 -3.00
N GLY A 39 -1.75 -16.60 -2.10
CA GLY A 39 -2.39 -16.46 -0.80
C GLY A 39 -1.72 -15.36 0.04
N ILE A 40 -2.45 -14.27 0.32
CA ILE A 40 -2.03 -13.29 1.32
C ILE A 40 -2.81 -13.56 2.59
N GLU A 41 -2.13 -14.03 3.64
CA GLU A 41 -2.72 -14.26 4.95
C GLU A 41 -2.47 -13.04 5.85
N VAL A 42 -3.54 -12.38 6.29
CA VAL A 42 -3.45 -11.26 7.22
C VAL A 42 -3.48 -11.80 8.65
N LEU A 43 -2.31 -11.87 9.29
CA LEU A 43 -2.18 -12.37 10.67
C LEU A 43 -2.63 -11.34 11.71
N LYS A 44 -2.38 -10.06 11.47
CA LYS A 44 -2.82 -8.97 12.37
C LYS A 44 -3.26 -7.76 11.57
N ASN A 45 -4.34 -7.14 12.04
CA ASN A 45 -4.85 -5.88 11.53
C ASN A 45 -5.47 -5.11 12.70
N GLU A 46 -4.64 -4.41 13.47
CA GLU A 46 -5.07 -3.73 14.69
C GLU A 46 -4.63 -2.27 14.68
N PRO A 47 -5.48 -1.35 15.18
CA PRO A 47 -5.07 0.02 15.40
C PRO A 47 -3.96 0.06 16.45
N TYR A 48 -2.94 0.90 16.26
CA TYR A 48 -1.88 1.10 17.24
C TYR A 48 -1.72 2.58 17.59
N GLU A 49 -1.28 2.83 18.81
CA GLU A 49 -0.86 4.14 19.28
C GLU A 49 0.49 3.98 19.97
N LYS A 50 1.52 4.69 19.50
CA LYS A 50 2.85 4.67 20.10
C LYS A 50 3.48 6.06 20.03
N ASP A 51 3.98 6.55 21.16
CA ASP A 51 4.70 7.84 21.25
C ASP A 51 3.94 9.04 20.63
N GLY A 52 2.60 9.02 20.70
CA GLY A 52 1.72 10.05 20.14
C GLY A 52 1.33 9.85 18.67
N GLU A 53 1.88 8.84 17.99
CA GLU A 53 1.51 8.46 16.63
C GLU A 53 0.40 7.40 16.65
N LYS A 54 -0.66 7.64 15.88
CA LYS A 54 -1.79 6.72 15.68
C LYS A 54 -1.74 6.16 14.28
N GLY A 55 -1.97 4.87 14.13
CA GLY A 55 -2.02 4.24 12.82
C GLY A 55 -2.67 2.87 12.82
N GLN A 56 -2.66 2.23 11.65
CA GLN A 56 -3.10 0.86 11.49
C GLN A 56 -1.87 -0.03 11.34
N TYR A 57 -1.72 -1.02 12.21
CA TYR A 57 -0.68 -2.04 12.09
C TYR A 57 -1.25 -3.23 11.34
N THR A 58 -0.59 -3.62 10.25
CA THR A 58 -0.93 -4.86 9.53
C THR A 58 0.27 -5.78 9.41
N HIS A 59 0.07 -7.05 9.71
CA HIS A 59 1.03 -8.12 9.51
C HIS A 59 0.46 -9.10 8.49
N LYS A 60 1.14 -9.23 7.34
CA LYS A 60 0.70 -10.05 6.21
C LYS A 60 1.79 -11.04 5.84
N VAL A 61 1.42 -12.30 5.64
CA VAL A 61 2.28 -13.34 5.08
C VAL A 61 1.91 -13.49 3.61
N TYR A 62 2.90 -13.41 2.74
CA TYR A 62 2.75 -13.62 1.31
C TYR A 62 3.27 -15.01 0.98
N TYR A 63 2.38 -15.91 0.57
CA TYR A 63 2.76 -17.19 0.00
C TYR A 63 2.93 -16.99 -1.50
N LEU A 64 4.19 -16.99 -1.96
CA LEU A 64 4.53 -16.96 -3.38
C LEU A 64 4.66 -18.41 -3.84
N GLU A 65 3.68 -18.94 -4.57
CA GLU A 65 3.89 -20.20 -5.28
C GLU A 65 4.87 -19.95 -6.45
N LYS A 66 5.81 -20.87 -6.63
CA LYS A 66 6.92 -20.76 -7.59
C LYS A 66 6.51 -21.12 -9.01
#